data_AF-A0A3L8PLH4-F1
#
_entry.id   AF-A0A3L8PLH4-F1
#
_cell.length_a   1.000
_cell.length_b   1.000
_cell.length_c   1.000
_cell.angle_alpha   90.00
_cell.angle_beta   90.00
_cell.angle_gamma   90.00
#
_symmetry.space_group_name_H-M   'P 1'
#
loop_
_entity.id
_entity.type
_entity.pdbx_description
1 polymer ?
#
loop_
_entity_poly.entity_id
_entity_poly.type
_entity_poly.pdbx_seq_one_letter_code
_entity_poly.pdbx_strand_id
1 'polypeptide(L)'
;MTALRHAVLVLVLSIVMTGCAQDPEPTPEPTVSYTPIADEQLYADITRLPGVQSVDLDYVDSVTAGRGYIGSIVIDDGADAAQILDHAIAILRQGQPDATMTIHALRGDERITPRTALDLTQTDLRELENRYGPQPGDGQPPEVAP
;
A
#
# COMPACT_ATOMS: atom_id res chain seq x y z
N MET A 1 -79.48 -29.15 -27.08
CA MET A 1 -78.97 -30.34 -27.78
C MET A 1 -77.44 -30.30 -27.73
N THR A 2 -76.83 -31.39 -27.21
CA THR A 2 -75.46 -31.89 -27.46
C THR A 2 -74.27 -30.93 -27.23
N ALA A 3 -73.50 -30.99 -26.13
CA ALA A 3 -72.57 -32.03 -25.63
C ALA A 3 -71.32 -32.25 -26.50
N LEU A 4 -70.11 -31.91 -25.98
CA LEU A 4 -68.81 -32.63 -26.10
C LEU A 4 -67.70 -31.73 -25.48
N ARG A 5 -67.20 -32.01 -24.27
CA ARG A 5 -66.10 -32.94 -23.92
C ARG A 5 -64.79 -32.67 -24.69
N HIS A 6 -63.73 -32.29 -23.96
CA HIS A 6 -62.47 -33.02 -23.76
C HIS A 6 -61.31 -32.05 -23.48
N ALA A 7 -60.74 -32.21 -22.29
CA ALA A 7 -59.47 -31.63 -21.88
C ALA A 7 -58.32 -32.15 -22.75
N VAL A 8 -57.36 -31.28 -23.09
CA VAL A 8 -55.96 -31.70 -23.23
C VAL A 8 -55.06 -30.60 -22.66
N LEU A 9 -54.56 -30.94 -21.48
CA LEU A 9 -53.41 -30.38 -20.78
C LEU A 9 -52.14 -30.61 -21.63
N VAL A 10 -51.40 -29.56 -21.99
CA VAL A 10 -49.99 -29.68 -22.37
C VAL A 10 -49.19 -28.62 -21.63
N LEU A 11 -48.76 -29.01 -20.44
CA LEU A 11 -47.73 -28.38 -19.63
C LEU A 11 -46.38 -28.71 -20.29
N VAL A 12 -45.76 -27.77 -21.01
CA VAL A 12 -44.35 -27.88 -21.41
C VAL A 12 -43.51 -27.12 -20.38
N LEU A 13 -43.23 -27.80 -19.28
CA LEU A 13 -42.23 -27.39 -18.29
C LEU A 13 -41.02 -28.31 -18.49
N SER A 14 -39.95 -27.81 -19.10
CA SER A 14 -38.70 -28.57 -19.23
C SER A 14 -37.51 -27.62 -19.13
N ILE A 15 -37.19 -27.31 -17.87
CA ILE A 15 -35.86 -27.34 -17.26
C ILE A 15 -34.74 -26.78 -18.15
N VAL A 16 -34.54 -25.47 -18.06
CA VAL A 16 -33.21 -24.90 -18.29
C VAL A 16 -32.34 -25.43 -17.15
N MET A 17 -31.41 -26.32 -17.47
CA MET A 17 -30.28 -26.61 -16.58
C MET A 17 -29.45 -25.33 -16.51
N THR A 18 -29.87 -24.40 -15.66
CA THR A 18 -29.01 -23.34 -15.16
C THR A 18 -28.01 -24.05 -14.27
N GLY A 19 -26.91 -24.50 -14.86
CA GLY A 19 -25.74 -24.90 -14.10
C GLY A 19 -25.39 -23.73 -13.20
N CYS A 20 -25.70 -23.85 -11.91
CA CYS A 20 -25.06 -23.06 -10.88
C CYS A 20 -23.59 -23.50 -10.92
N ALA A 21 -22.81 -22.94 -11.85
CA ALA A 21 -21.40 -22.76 -11.61
C ALA A 21 -21.35 -21.90 -10.36
N GLN A 22 -21.26 -22.55 -9.20
CA GLN A 22 -20.81 -21.91 -7.99
C GLN A 22 -19.40 -21.46 -8.34
N ASP A 23 -19.26 -20.21 -8.75
CA ASP A 23 -17.97 -19.55 -8.68
C ASP A 23 -17.45 -19.85 -7.28
N PRO A 24 -16.27 -20.50 -7.15
CA PRO A 24 -15.69 -20.72 -5.84
C PRO A 24 -15.67 -19.37 -5.14
N GLU A 25 -16.34 -19.26 -3.99
CA GLU A 25 -16.24 -18.07 -3.16
C GLU A 25 -14.75 -17.74 -3.06
N PRO A 26 -14.34 -16.51 -3.39
CA PRO A 26 -12.94 -16.14 -3.27
C PRO A 26 -12.55 -16.42 -1.82
N THR A 27 -11.73 -17.45 -1.62
CA THR A 27 -11.17 -17.76 -0.31
C THR A 27 -10.57 -16.44 0.17
N PRO A 28 -11.03 -15.88 1.30
CA PRO A 28 -10.48 -14.63 1.78
C PRO A 28 -8.98 -14.85 1.90
N GLU A 29 -8.20 -14.09 1.12
CA GLU A 29 -6.75 -14.17 1.20
C GLU A 29 -6.37 -13.99 2.66
N PRO A 30 -5.45 -14.82 3.19
CA PRO A 30 -5.06 -14.71 4.58
C PRO A 30 -4.60 -13.26 4.81
N THR A 31 -5.39 -12.49 5.56
CA THR A 31 -4.97 -11.19 6.07
C THR A 31 -3.74 -11.47 6.91
N VAL A 32 -2.57 -11.19 6.33
CA VAL A 32 -1.28 -11.39 6.99
C VAL A 32 -1.31 -10.51 8.23
N SER A 33 -1.60 -11.13 9.37
CA SER A 33 -1.64 -10.45 10.65
C SER A 33 -0.21 -10.19 11.07
N TYR A 34 0.34 -9.05 10.67
CA TYR A 34 1.63 -8.61 11.15
C TYR A 34 1.47 -7.61 12.30
N THR A 35 2.51 -7.50 13.12
CA THR A 35 2.59 -6.49 14.19
C THR A 35 3.50 -5.37 13.70
N PRO A 36 2.99 -4.13 13.54
CA PRO A 36 3.80 -2.98 13.16
C PRO A 36 5.02 -2.80 14.08
N ILE A 37 6.16 -2.44 13.48
CA ILE A 37 7.28 -1.91 14.26
C ILE A 37 6.87 -0.54 14.81
N ALA A 38 7.25 -0.27 16.07
CA ALA A 38 6.98 1.00 16.72
C ALA A 38 7.62 2.17 15.95
N ASP A 39 6.89 3.28 15.83
CA ASP A 39 7.29 4.41 15.00
C ASP A 39 8.64 4.99 15.46
N GLU A 40 8.90 5.04 16.77
CA GLU A 40 10.18 5.51 17.31
C GLU A 40 11.36 4.64 16.86
N GLN A 41 11.15 3.34 16.71
CA GLN A 41 12.17 2.43 16.19
C GLN A 41 12.39 2.66 14.70
N LEU A 42 11.34 2.86 13.91
CA LEU A 42 11.44 3.19 12.49
C LEU A 42 12.24 4.47 12.29
N TYR A 43 11.96 5.51 13.07
CA TYR A 43 12.66 6.80 12.97
C TYR A 43 14.12 6.69 13.41
N ALA A 44 14.40 5.89 14.44
CA ALA A 44 15.76 5.57 14.85
C ALA A 44 16.53 4.81 13.75
N ASP A 45 15.87 3.93 13.00
CA ASP A 45 16.48 3.19 11.89
C ASP A 45 16.81 4.12 10.73
N ILE A 46 15.90 5.03 10.37
CA ILE A 46 16.14 6.07 9.34
C ILE A 46 17.28 7.00 9.75
N THR A 47 17.32 7.41 11.02
CA THR A 47 18.38 8.28 11.55
C THR A 47 19.77 7.64 11.44
N ARG A 48 19.85 6.30 11.44
CA ARG A 48 21.12 5.56 11.29
C ARG A 48 21.57 5.38 9.84
N LEU A 49 20.77 5.80 8.86
CA LEU A 49 21.17 5.72 7.46
C LEU A 49 22.36 6.66 7.18
N PRO A 50 23.38 6.21 6.41
CA PRO A 50 24.49 7.07 6.02
C PRO A 50 24.00 8.33 5.31
N GLY A 51 24.45 9.50 5.76
CA GLY A 51 24.07 10.79 5.18
C GLY A 51 22.82 11.43 5.78
N VAL A 52 22.14 10.80 6.75
CA VAL A 52 21.04 11.41 7.49
C VAL A 52 21.57 12.16 8.72
N GLN A 53 21.17 13.42 8.86
CA GLN A 53 21.50 14.27 10.00
C GLN A 53 20.41 14.28 11.07
N SER A 54 19.14 14.34 10.64
CA SER A 54 17.98 14.30 11.54
C SER A 54 16.72 13.84 10.81
N VAL A 55 15.76 13.36 11.60
CA VAL A 55 14.46 12.88 11.13
C VAL A 55 13.39 13.60 11.94
N ASP A 56 12.48 14.27 11.24
CA ASP A 56 11.29 14.92 11.79
C ASP A 56 10.08 14.33 11.08
N LEU A 57 9.59 13.21 11.61
CA LEU A 57 8.50 12.42 11.03
C LEU A 57 7.44 12.17 12.09
N ASP A 58 6.19 12.24 11.66
CA ASP A 58 5.03 11.89 12.46
C ASP A 58 4.16 10.89 11.70
N TYR A 59 3.61 9.94 12.43
CA TYR A 59 2.45 9.19 11.96
C TYR A 59 1.18 9.99 12.28
N VAL A 60 0.39 10.25 11.25
CA VAL A 60 -0.92 10.90 11.37
C VAL A 60 -2.00 9.89 11.02
N ASP A 61 -2.98 9.79 11.91
CA ASP A 61 -4.25 9.09 11.66
C ASP A 61 -5.38 10.08 11.93
N SER A 62 -5.99 10.58 10.86
CA SER A 62 -7.12 11.49 10.97
C SER A 62 -8.12 11.29 9.84
N VAL A 63 -9.37 11.64 10.11
CA VAL A 63 -10.45 11.57 9.12
C VAL A 63 -10.16 12.42 7.89
N THR A 64 -9.45 13.54 8.06
CA THR A 64 -9.21 14.52 6.98
C THR A 64 -7.94 14.25 6.18
N ALA A 65 -6.88 13.79 6.82
CA ALA A 65 -5.58 13.56 6.17
C ALA A 65 -5.36 12.08 5.80
N GLY A 66 -6.23 11.18 6.27
CA GLY A 66 -6.02 9.74 6.16
C GLY A 66 -4.97 9.26 7.16
N ARG A 67 -4.38 8.10 6.85
CA ARG A 67 -3.37 7.41 7.64
C ARG A 67 -2.04 7.45 6.88
N GLY A 68 -0.99 7.99 7.50
CA GLY A 68 0.29 8.09 6.82
C GLY A 68 1.41 8.71 7.64
N TYR A 69 2.62 8.51 7.17
CA TYR A 69 3.82 9.17 7.67
C TYR A 69 4.04 10.47 6.91
N ILE A 70 4.21 11.56 7.66
CA ILE A 70 4.48 12.89 7.09
C ILE A 70 5.72 13.49 7.75
N GLY A 71 6.47 14.28 6.98
CA GLY A 71 7.55 15.09 7.54
C GLY A 71 8.78 15.18 6.66
N SER A 72 9.94 15.36 7.29
CA SER A 72 11.20 15.67 6.63
C SER A 72 12.38 14.87 7.19
N ILE A 73 13.33 14.57 6.32
CA ILE A 73 14.62 13.95 6.65
C ILE A 73 15.70 14.96 6.23
N VAL A 74 16.46 15.46 7.19
CA VAL A 74 17.60 16.35 6.91
C VAL A 74 18.81 15.49 6.57
N ILE A 75 19.45 15.79 5.43
CA ILE A 75 20.58 15.02 4.89
C ILE A 75 21.82 15.88 4.71
N ASP A 76 22.97 15.22 4.66
CA ASP A 76 24.26 15.84 4.35
C ASP A 76 24.33 16.39 2.92
N ASP A 77 25.18 17.40 2.70
CA ASP A 77 25.37 18.04 1.38
C ASP A 77 25.78 17.05 0.29
N GLY A 78 26.58 16.04 0.64
CA GLY A 78 27.07 15.00 -0.27
C GLY A 78 26.17 13.77 -0.38
N ALA A 79 25.06 13.71 0.37
CA ALA A 79 24.20 12.54 0.39
C ALA A 79 23.28 12.48 -0.83
N ASP A 80 23.00 11.26 -1.29
CA ASP A 80 22.02 11.00 -2.33
C ASP A 80 20.60 10.97 -1.72
N ALA A 81 19.85 12.05 -1.95
CA ALA A 81 18.49 12.21 -1.47
C ALA A 81 17.54 11.12 -1.98
N ALA A 82 17.70 10.66 -3.23
CA ALA A 82 16.82 9.63 -3.78
C ALA A 82 17.07 8.29 -3.08
N GLN A 83 18.34 7.94 -2.88
CA GLN A 83 18.72 6.71 -2.17
C GLN A 83 18.23 6.72 -0.72
N ILE A 84 18.40 7.84 0.00
CA ILE A 84 17.95 7.95 1.40
C ILE A 84 16.43 7.81 1.50
N LEU A 85 15.67 8.50 0.62
CA LEU A 85 14.21 8.41 0.63
C LEU A 85 13.72 6.99 0.29
N ASP A 86 14.39 6.30 -0.63
CA ASP A 86 14.08 4.90 -0.99
C ASP A 86 14.27 3.95 0.21
N HIS A 87 15.38 4.10 0.95
CA HIS A 87 15.62 3.34 2.18
C HIS A 87 14.61 3.69 3.28
N ALA A 88 14.31 4.99 3.45
CA ALA A 88 13.35 5.43 4.45
C ALA A 88 11.96 4.86 4.20
N ILE A 89 11.50 4.83 2.93
CA ILE A 89 10.24 4.21 2.55
C ILE A 89 10.23 2.71 2.86
N ALA A 90 11.31 1.99 2.50
CA ALA A 90 11.42 0.56 2.80
C ALA A 90 11.32 0.29 4.32
N ILE A 91 11.95 1.13 5.14
CA ILE A 91 11.86 1.07 6.60
C ILE A 91 10.42 1.33 7.06
N LEU A 92 9.81 2.45 6.63
CA LEU A 92 8.46 2.85 7.06
C LEU A 92 7.38 1.84 6.66
N ARG A 93 7.59 1.04 5.60
CA ARG A 93 6.66 -0.06 5.25
C ARG A 93 6.55 -1.13 6.33
N GLN A 94 7.49 -1.24 7.27
CA GLN A 94 7.38 -2.14 8.41
C GLN A 94 6.46 -1.60 9.53
N GLY A 95 6.06 -0.34 9.42
CA GLY A 95 5.22 0.36 10.38
C GLY A 95 3.73 0.11 10.17
N GLN A 96 2.95 1.18 10.17
CA GLN A 96 1.49 1.11 10.19
C GLN A 96 0.91 0.55 8.87
N PRO A 97 -0.14 -0.30 8.94
CA PRO A 97 -0.76 -0.89 7.76
C PRO A 97 -1.45 0.17 6.90
N ASP A 98 -1.30 0.02 5.59
CA ASP A 98 -1.88 0.89 4.56
C ASP A 98 -1.50 2.37 4.73
N ALA A 99 -0.40 2.65 5.44
CA ALA A 99 0.08 4.00 5.68
C ALA A 99 0.67 4.59 4.40
N THR A 100 0.13 5.74 4.00
CA THR A 100 0.71 6.56 2.94
C THR A 100 1.99 7.26 3.42
N MET A 101 2.82 7.75 2.49
CA MET A 101 4.11 8.35 2.81
C MET A 101 4.26 9.69 2.10
N THR A 102 4.28 10.78 2.88
CA THR A 102 4.52 12.14 2.41
C THR A 102 5.75 12.70 3.12
N ILE A 103 6.92 12.19 2.72
CA ILE A 103 8.21 12.53 3.33
C ILE A 103 9.09 13.28 2.33
N HIS A 104 9.95 14.17 2.81
CA HIS A 104 10.81 14.98 1.97
C HIS A 104 12.25 15.01 2.48
N ALA A 105 13.22 15.11 1.58
CA ALA A 105 14.61 15.34 1.97
C ALA A 105 14.91 16.84 2.04
N LEU A 106 15.60 17.28 3.08
CA LEU A 106 16.08 18.65 3.25
C LEU A 106 17.61 18.67 3.26
N ARG A 107 18.20 19.67 2.62
CA ARG A 107 19.63 20.00 2.74
C ARG A 107 19.75 21.39 3.34
N GLY A 108 20.12 21.46 4.62
CA GLY A 108 19.84 22.67 5.41
C GLY A 108 18.33 22.97 5.42
N ASP A 109 17.94 24.17 5.01
CA ASP A 109 16.53 24.57 4.90
C ASP A 109 15.95 24.36 3.49
N GLU A 110 16.75 23.87 2.53
CA GLU A 110 16.31 23.68 1.15
C GLU A 110 15.66 22.30 0.98
N ARG A 111 14.42 22.28 0.48
CA ARG A 111 13.73 21.05 0.11
C ARG A 111 14.29 20.49 -1.20
N ILE A 112 14.90 19.32 -1.10
CA ILE A 112 15.39 18.58 -2.25
C ILE A 112 14.25 17.73 -2.81
N THR A 113 13.96 17.93 -4.09
CA THR A 113 12.97 17.12 -4.81
C THR A 113 13.71 16.31 -5.86
N PRO A 114 14.13 15.07 -5.55
CA PRO A 114 14.65 14.17 -6.56
C PRO A 114 13.59 14.00 -7.66
N ARG A 115 14.01 14.04 -8.93
CA ARG A 115 13.07 13.84 -10.06
C ARG A 115 12.34 12.50 -9.96
N THR A 116 12.95 11.49 -9.36
CA THR A 116 12.39 10.16 -9.09
C THR A 116 11.62 10.07 -7.76
N ALA A 117 11.74 11.04 -6.86
CA ALA A 117 10.98 11.09 -5.60
C ALA A 117 9.61 11.77 -5.72
N LEU A 118 9.35 12.47 -6.83
CA LEU A 118 7.99 12.92 -7.17
C LEU A 118 7.04 11.73 -7.33
N ASP A 119 7.54 10.58 -7.81
CA ASP A 119 6.77 9.34 -7.93
C ASP A 119 6.70 8.56 -6.61
N LEU A 120 7.57 8.83 -5.62
CA LEU A 120 7.66 8.09 -4.34
C LEU A 120 6.91 8.72 -3.16
N THR A 121 6.50 9.98 -3.29
CA THR A 121 5.87 10.76 -2.21
C THR A 121 4.37 11.00 -2.43
N GLN A 122 3.85 10.54 -3.57
CA GLN A 122 2.42 10.53 -3.95
C GLN A 122 1.97 9.13 -4.43
N THR A 123 2.77 8.12 -4.12
CA THR A 123 2.71 6.78 -4.71
C THR A 123 1.44 6.06 -4.28
N ASP A 124 0.73 5.52 -5.27
CA ASP A 124 -0.31 4.53 -5.08
C ASP A 124 0.24 3.37 -4.22
N LEU A 125 -0.52 2.87 -3.25
CA LEU A 125 -0.11 1.72 -2.41
C LEU A 125 0.34 0.53 -3.28
N ARG A 126 -0.25 0.38 -4.46
CA ARG A 126 0.12 -0.64 -5.44
C ARG A 126 1.52 -0.45 -6.04
N GLU A 127 1.92 0.79 -6.29
CA GLU A 127 3.28 1.08 -6.78
C GLU A 127 4.32 0.82 -5.70
N LEU A 128 4.01 1.13 -4.44
CA LEU A 128 4.85 0.76 -3.30
C LEU A 128 4.93 -0.77 -3.15
N GLU A 129 3.82 -1.49 -3.28
CA GLU A 129 3.83 -2.96 -3.22
C GLU A 129 4.61 -3.59 -4.37
N ASN A 130 4.52 -3.04 -5.59
CA ASN A 130 5.32 -3.50 -6.72
C ASN A 130 6.83 -3.29 -6.49
N ARG A 131 7.23 -2.20 -5.83
CA ARG A 131 8.64 -1.88 -5.60
C ARG A 131 9.21 -2.64 -4.40
N TYR A 132 8.52 -2.63 -3.27
CA TYR A 132 9.04 -3.12 -1.98
C TYR A 132 8.42 -4.46 -1.55
N GLY A 133 7.50 -5.02 -2.33
CA GLY A 133 6.77 -6.24 -1.97
C GLY A 133 5.62 -6.01 -0.97
N PRO A 134 4.96 -7.09 -0.53
CA PRO A 134 3.83 -7.02 0.40
C PRO A 134 4.25 -6.39 1.74
N GLN A 135 3.29 -5.76 2.42
CA GLN A 135 3.51 -5.21 3.76
C GLN A 135 3.38 -6.30 4.84
N PRO A 136 4.21 -6.29 5.91
CA PRO A 136 5.36 -5.43 6.14
C PRO A 136 6.53 -5.93 5.29
N GLY A 137 7.14 -5.04 4.52
CA GLY A 137 8.36 -5.38 3.79
C GLY A 137 9.48 -5.82 4.74
N ASP A 138 10.62 -6.20 4.21
CA ASP A 138 11.79 -6.61 5.01
C ASP A 138 12.67 -5.43 5.48
N GLY A 139 12.23 -4.20 5.22
CA GLY A 139 12.99 -2.98 5.56
C GLY A 139 14.15 -2.69 4.61
N GLN A 140 14.36 -3.48 3.56
CA GLN A 140 15.40 -3.27 2.56
C GLN A 140 14.79 -2.73 1.26
N PRO A 141 15.33 -1.64 0.69
CA PRO A 141 14.91 -1.22 -0.63
C PRO A 141 15.46 -2.17 -1.70
N PRO A 142 14.87 -2.19 -2.91
CA PRO A 142 15.48 -2.86 -4.05
C PRO A 142 16.90 -2.36 -4.35
N GLU A 143 17.78 -3.25 -4.82
CA GLU A 143 19.17 -2.88 -5.17
C GLU A 143 19.25 -1.78 -6.25
N VAL A 144 18.22 -1.69 -7.09
CA VAL A 144 18.10 -0.66 -8.12
C VAL A 144 17.37 0.54 -7.54
N ALA A 145 18.12 1.60 -7.27
CA ALA A 145 17.57 2.90 -6.90
C ALA A 145 16.58 3.41 -7.99
N PRO A 146 15.55 4.17 -7.60
CA PRO A 146 14.51 4.65 -8.50
C PRO A 146 15.00 5.76 -9.44
#